data_AF-A0A8C7JE90-F1
#
_entry.id   AF-A0A8C7JE90-F1
#
_cell.length_a   1.000
_cell.length_b   1.000
_cell.length_c   1.000
_cell.angle_alpha   90.00
_cell.angle_beta   90.00
_cell.angle_gamma   90.00
#
_symmetry.space_group_name_H-M   'P 1'
#
loop_
_entity.id
_entity.type
_entity.pdbx_description
1 polymer ?
#
loop_
_entity_poly.entity_id
_entity_poly.type
_entity_poly.pdbx_seq_one_letter_code
_entity_poly.pdbx_strand_id
1 'polypeptide(L)'
;CLELLYILQGNHCKLLKLLICLFSSEKFEVLGPTDSIVAVAGDDIILPCYLKPNISAEDMTVDWLNLDFLDSRVFRYQNHRIIREDQILFYSGRTSLYEEELWRGNTSLKLTRVQGTDEGRYKCLIQSKSWYDDFTVQVLVKAVGSKPVVSIEGHREGGMGLLCESEGWHPEPELVWLDSKGVHLSAVKRHVIVQETDTNRLPAESNRAGSMRRWETEIHLLLTASLFLCVCSVGSKPVVPIEGHREE
;
A
#
# COMPACT_ATOMS: atom_id res chain seq x y z
N CYS A 1 -2.19 -31.67 19.51
CA CYS A 1 -2.60 -32.90 20.20
C CYS A 1 -1.92 -34.18 19.64
N LEU A 2 -1.66 -34.32 18.34
CA LEU A 2 -1.16 -35.57 17.72
C LEU A 2 0.19 -36.12 18.24
N GLU A 3 1.15 -35.24 18.56
CA GLU A 3 2.48 -35.64 19.08
C GLU A 3 2.45 -36.23 20.50
N LEU A 4 1.45 -35.86 21.33
CA LEU A 4 1.33 -36.35 22.72
C LEU A 4 0.52 -37.66 22.84
N LEU A 5 -0.12 -38.10 21.75
CA LEU A 5 -0.99 -39.28 21.74
C LEU A 5 -0.23 -40.61 21.71
N TYR A 6 1.05 -40.60 21.31
CA TYR A 6 1.86 -41.79 21.08
C TYR A 6 2.34 -42.51 22.36
N ILE A 7 2.35 -41.85 23.53
CA ILE A 7 3.08 -42.35 24.71
C ILE A 7 2.23 -43.25 25.63
N LEU A 8 0.91 -43.31 25.46
CA LEU A 8 0.06 -43.92 26.48
C LEU A 8 -0.75 -45.12 25.95
N GLN A 9 -0.26 -46.34 26.26
CA GLN A 9 -0.97 -47.61 26.06
C GLN A 9 -1.59 -48.09 27.40
N GLY A 10 -2.92 -48.16 27.46
CA GLY A 10 -3.67 -48.72 28.59
C GLY A 10 -5.10 -48.14 28.72
N ASN A 11 -6.09 -48.92 29.15
CA ASN A 11 -7.51 -48.50 29.14
C ASN A 11 -7.86 -47.36 30.13
N HIS A 12 -7.00 -47.02 31.10
CA HIS A 12 -7.10 -45.79 31.92
C HIS A 12 -6.70 -44.51 31.17
N CYS A 13 -6.19 -44.67 29.95
CA CYS A 13 -5.68 -43.59 29.14
C CYS A 13 -6.75 -42.84 28.33
N LYS A 14 -7.94 -43.42 28.10
CA LYS A 14 -8.96 -42.78 27.25
C LYS A 14 -9.50 -41.48 27.88
N LEU A 15 -9.75 -41.49 29.19
CA LEU A 15 -10.22 -40.31 29.91
C LEU A 15 -9.12 -39.25 30.02
N LEU A 16 -7.87 -39.67 30.30
CA LEU A 16 -6.71 -38.76 30.35
C LEU A 16 -6.37 -38.18 28.96
N LYS A 17 -6.50 -38.94 27.88
CA LYS A 17 -6.37 -38.47 26.48
C LYS A 17 -7.43 -37.43 26.15
N LEU A 18 -8.68 -37.68 26.51
CA LEU A 18 -9.78 -36.73 26.35
C LEU A 18 -9.48 -35.45 27.15
N LEU A 19 -9.07 -35.60 28.41
CA LEU A 19 -8.70 -34.48 29.28
C LEU A 19 -7.54 -33.66 28.70
N ILE A 20 -6.49 -34.30 28.17
CA ILE A 20 -5.32 -33.62 27.57
C ILE A 20 -5.71 -32.86 26.30
N CYS A 21 -6.56 -33.39 25.42
CA CYS A 21 -7.03 -32.60 24.27
C CYS A 21 -8.05 -31.51 24.66
N LEU A 22 -8.76 -31.65 25.78
CA LEU A 22 -9.60 -30.57 26.33
C LEU A 22 -8.78 -29.42 26.93
N PHE A 23 -7.52 -29.65 27.32
CA PHE A 23 -6.62 -28.66 27.92
C PHE A 23 -5.43 -28.26 27.03
N SER A 24 -5.29 -28.82 25.82
CA SER A 24 -4.22 -28.41 24.92
C SER A 24 -4.56 -27.06 24.29
N SER A 25 -3.86 -26.01 24.72
CA SER A 25 -3.87 -24.71 24.04
C SER A 25 -3.31 -24.93 22.62
N GLU A 26 -4.16 -24.78 21.61
CA GLU A 26 -3.71 -24.81 20.21
C GLU A 26 -2.85 -23.57 19.94
N LYS A 27 -1.54 -23.77 19.95
CA LYS A 27 -0.59 -22.75 19.52
C LYS A 27 -0.58 -22.68 18.00
N PHE A 28 -0.50 -21.47 17.48
CA PHE A 28 -0.38 -21.17 16.06
C PHE A 28 0.62 -20.06 15.82
N GLU A 29 1.12 -20.00 14.59
CA GLU A 29 1.89 -18.91 14.02
C GLU A 29 1.00 -18.13 13.04
N VAL A 30 1.16 -16.81 12.97
CA VAL A 30 0.56 -15.97 11.93
C VAL A 30 1.59 -15.70 10.84
N LEU A 31 1.24 -16.03 9.60
CA LEU A 31 2.08 -15.88 8.43
C LEU A 31 1.50 -14.84 7.48
N GLY A 32 2.37 -14.09 6.82
CA GLY A 32 2.02 -13.18 5.74
C GLY A 32 3.14 -13.07 4.70
N PRO A 33 3.06 -12.11 3.79
CA PRO A 33 4.05 -11.96 2.72
C PRO A 33 5.39 -11.44 3.25
N THR A 34 6.50 -11.97 2.73
CA THR A 34 7.84 -11.48 3.09
C THR A 34 8.15 -10.11 2.48
N ASP A 35 7.63 -9.86 1.28
CA ASP A 35 7.85 -8.61 0.55
C ASP A 35 6.71 -7.60 0.80
N SER A 36 7.02 -6.32 0.58
CA SER A 36 6.03 -5.25 0.60
C SER A 36 4.98 -5.42 -0.50
N ILE A 37 3.73 -5.06 -0.21
CA ILE A 37 2.65 -5.02 -1.19
C ILE A 37 2.64 -3.65 -1.85
N VAL A 38 2.78 -3.61 -3.17
CA VAL A 38 2.65 -2.38 -3.94
C VAL A 38 1.24 -2.29 -4.51
N ALA A 39 0.51 -1.26 -4.09
CA ALA A 39 -0.85 -0.95 -4.53
C ALA A 39 -0.85 0.25 -5.47
N VAL A 40 -1.76 0.28 -6.44
CA VAL A 40 -2.05 1.49 -7.22
C VAL A 40 -3.28 2.16 -6.61
N ALA A 41 -3.25 3.47 -6.43
CA ALA A 41 -4.40 4.20 -5.92
C ALA A 41 -5.64 3.97 -6.81
N GLY A 42 -6.78 3.67 -6.18
CA GLY A 42 -8.04 3.29 -6.83
C GLY A 42 -8.27 1.79 -6.94
N ASP A 43 -7.22 0.96 -6.90
CA ASP A 43 -7.34 -0.49 -7.00
C ASP A 43 -7.82 -1.13 -5.68
N ASP A 44 -8.24 -2.39 -5.76
CA ASP A 44 -8.47 -3.25 -4.61
C ASP A 44 -7.23 -4.12 -4.36
N ILE A 45 -6.83 -4.28 -3.10
CA ILE A 45 -5.73 -5.15 -2.68
C ILE A 45 -6.16 -6.17 -1.64
N ILE A 46 -5.35 -7.22 -1.51
CA ILE A 46 -5.48 -8.22 -0.46
C ILE A 46 -4.21 -8.16 0.39
N LEU A 47 -4.37 -8.00 1.70
CA LEU A 47 -3.31 -8.13 2.69
C LEU A 47 -3.32 -9.57 3.21
N PRO A 48 -2.38 -10.44 2.79
CA PRO A 48 -2.41 -11.84 3.14
C PRO A 48 -2.07 -12.07 4.61
N CYS A 49 -2.84 -12.91 5.27
CA CYS A 49 -2.63 -13.33 6.65
C CYS A 49 -3.23 -14.72 6.88
N TYR A 50 -2.42 -15.65 7.39
CA TYR A 50 -2.78 -17.07 7.49
C TYR A 50 -2.29 -17.69 8.80
N LEU A 51 -3.04 -18.66 9.31
CA LEU A 51 -2.64 -19.46 10.45
C LEU A 51 -1.79 -20.67 10.03
N LYS A 52 -0.74 -20.95 10.81
CA LYS A 52 0.03 -22.18 10.73
C LYS A 52 0.07 -22.87 12.10
N PRO A 53 -0.35 -24.14 12.21
CA PRO A 53 -0.97 -24.96 11.17
C PRO A 53 -2.33 -24.42 10.73
N ASN A 54 -2.86 -24.90 9.60
CA ASN A 54 -4.16 -24.49 9.06
C ASN A 54 -5.30 -24.97 9.98
N ILE A 55 -5.64 -24.15 10.98
CA ILE A 55 -6.74 -24.37 11.94
C ILE A 55 -7.83 -23.32 11.72
N SER A 56 -9.05 -23.58 12.21
CA SER A 56 -10.16 -22.63 12.06
C SER A 56 -9.93 -21.35 12.87
N ALA A 57 -10.11 -20.20 12.22
CA ALA A 57 -10.11 -18.87 12.85
C ALA A 57 -11.52 -18.36 13.20
N GLU A 58 -12.58 -19.15 12.96
CA GLU A 58 -13.97 -18.71 13.11
C GLU A 58 -14.30 -18.28 14.55
N ASP A 59 -13.75 -19.00 15.54
CA ASP A 59 -13.92 -18.73 16.98
C ASP A 59 -12.85 -17.78 17.56
N MET A 60 -11.99 -17.21 16.71
CA MET A 60 -10.89 -16.32 17.12
C MET A 60 -11.27 -14.85 16.93
N THR A 61 -10.53 -13.97 17.60
CA THR A 61 -10.56 -12.54 17.30
C THR A 61 -9.49 -12.23 16.27
N VAL A 62 -9.87 -11.58 15.17
CA VAL A 62 -8.95 -11.12 14.11
C VAL A 62 -8.98 -9.61 14.06
N ASP A 63 -7.84 -9.00 14.32
CA ASP A 63 -7.65 -7.55 14.29
C ASP A 63 -6.66 -7.17 13.19
N TRP A 64 -7.07 -6.24 12.33
CA TRP A 64 -6.15 -5.51 11.46
C TRP A 64 -5.97 -4.09 11.98
N LEU A 65 -4.72 -3.70 12.17
CA LEU A 65 -4.32 -2.40 12.69
C LEU A 65 -3.39 -1.72 11.69
N ASN A 66 -3.50 -0.40 11.54
CA ASN A 66 -2.48 0.41 10.86
C ASN A 66 -1.56 1.01 11.92
N LEU A 67 -0.31 0.56 11.93
CA LEU A 67 0.69 0.92 12.95
C LEU A 67 1.22 2.34 12.78
N ASP A 68 1.06 2.94 11.61
CA ASP A 68 1.58 4.29 11.34
C ASP A 68 0.58 5.38 11.76
N PHE A 69 -0.66 5.00 12.11
CA PHE A 69 -1.70 5.87 12.66
C PHE A 69 -2.10 5.46 14.09
N LEU A 70 -1.22 5.63 15.08
CA LEU A 70 -1.51 5.36 16.51
C LEU A 70 -2.18 3.99 16.76
N ASP A 71 -1.77 2.95 16.02
CA ASP A 71 -2.40 1.62 16.04
C ASP A 71 -3.92 1.63 15.78
N SER A 72 -4.36 2.51 14.87
CA SER A 72 -5.76 2.66 14.50
C SER A 72 -6.32 1.36 13.92
N ARG A 73 -7.50 0.98 14.40
CA ARG A 73 -8.17 -0.25 13.99
C ARG A 73 -8.75 -0.11 12.59
N VAL A 74 -8.17 -0.88 11.68
CA VAL A 74 -8.58 -0.98 10.26
C VAL A 74 -9.79 -1.90 10.14
N PHE A 75 -9.78 -3.04 10.84
CA PHE A 75 -10.85 -4.03 10.78
C PHE A 75 -10.84 -4.92 12.02
N ARG A 76 -12.02 -5.42 12.43
CA ARG A 76 -12.16 -6.42 13.49
C ARG A 76 -13.25 -7.44 13.18
N TYR A 77 -12.90 -8.71 13.33
CA TYR A 77 -13.83 -9.83 13.40
C TYR A 77 -13.74 -10.47 14.78
N GLN A 78 -14.89 -10.68 15.42
CA GLN A 78 -14.98 -11.28 16.74
C GLN A 78 -16.39 -11.84 16.97
N ASN A 79 -16.51 -12.99 17.64
CA ASN A 79 -17.80 -13.61 17.99
C ASN A 79 -18.70 -13.84 16.75
N HIS A 80 -18.12 -14.36 15.66
CA HIS A 80 -18.81 -14.62 14.38
C HIS A 80 -19.47 -13.39 13.75
N ARG A 81 -18.91 -12.20 13.98
CA ARG A 81 -19.39 -10.97 13.37
C ARG A 81 -18.26 -9.96 13.16
N ILE A 82 -18.50 -9.06 12.22
CA ILE A 82 -17.65 -7.89 11.99
C ILE A 82 -18.05 -6.80 12.99
N ILE A 83 -17.08 -6.29 13.75
CA ILE A 83 -17.25 -5.20 14.72
C ILE A 83 -16.85 -3.89 14.05
N ARG A 84 -17.77 -2.92 14.02
CA ARG A 84 -17.58 -1.65 13.30
C ARG A 84 -17.45 -0.45 14.24
N GLU A 85 -17.83 -0.61 15.50
CA GLU A 85 -17.91 0.44 16.51
C GLU A 85 -16.54 1.07 16.80
N ASP A 86 -15.48 0.26 16.77
CA ASP A 86 -14.10 0.68 17.04
C ASP A 86 -13.29 0.93 15.75
N GLN A 87 -13.92 0.83 14.58
CA GLN A 87 -13.25 1.00 13.29
C GLN A 87 -13.06 2.49 13.00
N ILE A 88 -11.85 2.89 12.58
CA ILE A 88 -11.63 4.27 12.14
C ILE A 88 -12.36 4.55 10.81
N LEU A 89 -12.96 5.74 10.72
CA LEU A 89 -13.89 6.10 9.63
C LEU A 89 -13.28 5.96 8.22
N PHE A 90 -11.97 6.18 8.05
CA PHE A 90 -11.27 6.10 6.76
C PHE A 90 -11.33 4.71 6.11
N TYR A 91 -11.51 3.64 6.88
CA TYR A 91 -11.62 2.25 6.38
C TYR A 91 -13.05 1.71 6.34
N SER A 92 -14.03 2.50 6.79
CA SER A 92 -15.43 2.09 6.84
C SER A 92 -15.97 1.80 5.44
N GLY A 93 -16.59 0.64 5.27
CA GLY A 93 -17.14 0.18 3.98
C GLY A 93 -16.08 -0.09 2.89
N ARG A 94 -14.80 -0.16 3.26
CA ARG A 94 -13.68 -0.46 2.35
C ARG A 94 -13.00 -1.78 2.66
N THR A 95 -13.27 -2.38 3.81
CA THR A 95 -12.56 -3.54 4.34
C THR A 95 -13.48 -4.73 4.56
N SER A 96 -12.97 -5.94 4.29
CA SER A 96 -13.71 -7.21 4.47
C SER A 96 -12.74 -8.40 4.60
N LEU A 97 -13.17 -9.47 5.28
CA LEU A 97 -12.52 -10.77 5.24
C LEU A 97 -13.24 -11.72 4.27
N TYR A 98 -12.57 -12.83 3.94
CA TYR A 98 -13.18 -14.00 3.29
C TYR A 98 -13.74 -14.93 4.37
N GLU A 99 -14.95 -14.65 4.86
CA GLU A 99 -15.58 -15.39 5.97
C GLU A 99 -15.64 -16.90 5.68
N GLU A 100 -15.86 -17.27 4.42
CA GLU A 100 -15.90 -18.65 3.94
C GLU A 100 -14.55 -19.38 3.96
N GLU A 101 -13.43 -18.69 4.17
CA GLU A 101 -12.08 -19.27 4.26
C GLU A 101 -11.53 -19.26 5.70
N LEU A 102 -12.26 -18.71 6.67
CA LEU A 102 -11.86 -18.67 8.08
C LEU A 102 -11.66 -20.08 8.66
N TRP A 103 -12.48 -21.05 8.26
CA TRP A 103 -12.35 -22.45 8.71
C TRP A 103 -11.02 -23.11 8.29
N ARG A 104 -10.35 -22.54 7.28
CA ARG A 104 -9.02 -22.98 6.80
C ARG A 104 -7.87 -22.16 7.37
N GLY A 105 -8.17 -21.19 8.24
CA GLY A 105 -7.19 -20.29 8.85
C GLY A 105 -6.75 -19.13 7.96
N ASN A 106 -7.51 -18.78 6.92
CA ASN A 106 -7.24 -17.59 6.11
C ASN A 106 -7.96 -16.39 6.70
N THR A 107 -7.21 -15.39 7.16
CA THR A 107 -7.70 -14.15 7.78
C THR A 107 -7.24 -12.92 7.00
N SER A 108 -7.03 -13.10 5.70
CA SER A 108 -6.56 -12.05 4.79
C SER A 108 -7.59 -10.94 4.64
N LEU A 109 -7.14 -9.69 4.72
CA LEU A 109 -7.99 -8.51 4.57
C LEU A 109 -8.07 -8.08 3.11
N LYS A 110 -9.27 -7.93 2.58
CA LYS A 110 -9.49 -7.18 1.34
C LYS A 110 -9.68 -5.70 1.70
N LEU A 111 -8.88 -4.83 1.09
CA LEU A 111 -9.01 -3.38 1.16
C LEU A 111 -9.36 -2.85 -0.23
N THR A 112 -10.47 -2.13 -0.34
CA THR A 112 -11.01 -1.64 -1.61
C THR A 112 -10.77 -0.15 -1.82
N ARG A 113 -10.61 0.25 -3.09
CA ARG A 113 -10.37 1.63 -3.49
C ARG A 113 -9.20 2.26 -2.73
N VAL A 114 -8.02 1.69 -2.83
CA VAL A 114 -6.81 2.12 -2.10
C VAL A 114 -6.53 3.61 -2.34
N GLN A 115 -6.13 4.33 -1.31
CA GLN A 115 -5.81 5.75 -1.29
C GLN A 115 -4.36 5.94 -0.87
N GLY A 116 -3.76 7.10 -1.18
CA GLY A 116 -2.38 7.42 -0.76
C GLY A 116 -2.19 7.34 0.76
N THR A 117 -3.22 7.72 1.52
CA THR A 117 -3.28 7.64 2.98
C THR A 117 -3.33 6.22 3.55
N ASP A 118 -3.59 5.21 2.71
CA ASP A 118 -3.52 3.81 3.14
C ASP A 118 -2.08 3.28 3.08
N GLU A 119 -1.10 4.04 2.60
CA GLU A 119 0.31 3.65 2.70
C GLU A 119 0.70 3.49 4.17
N GLY A 120 1.42 2.41 4.49
CA GLY A 120 1.91 2.18 5.83
C GLY A 120 2.04 0.71 6.22
N ARG A 121 2.35 0.50 7.49
CA ARG A 121 2.52 -0.83 8.09
C ARG A 121 1.22 -1.32 8.70
N TYR A 122 0.76 -2.48 8.23
CA TYR A 122 -0.45 -3.13 8.71
C TYR A 122 -0.10 -4.36 9.53
N LYS A 123 -0.69 -4.49 10.71
CA LYS A 123 -0.56 -5.66 11.57
C LYS A 123 -1.83 -6.48 11.53
N CYS A 124 -1.69 -7.77 11.23
CA CYS A 124 -2.70 -8.80 11.44
C CYS A 124 -2.42 -9.48 12.79
N LEU A 125 -3.30 -9.25 13.77
CA LEU A 125 -3.22 -9.85 15.11
C LEU A 125 -4.37 -10.85 15.26
N ILE A 126 -4.04 -12.10 15.56
CA ILE A 126 -5.03 -13.16 15.77
C ILE A 126 -4.95 -13.66 17.20
N GLN A 127 -6.09 -13.68 17.90
CA GLN A 127 -6.18 -14.03 19.30
C GLN A 127 -7.21 -15.14 19.51
N SER A 128 -6.76 -16.24 20.09
CA SER A 128 -7.61 -17.27 20.68
C SER A 128 -7.77 -17.04 22.19
N LYS A 129 -8.50 -17.93 22.88
CA LYS A 129 -8.69 -17.85 24.34
C LYS A 129 -7.40 -17.93 25.16
N SER A 130 -6.38 -18.61 24.64
CA SER A 130 -5.17 -18.97 25.41
C SER A 130 -3.85 -18.75 24.66
N TRP A 131 -3.91 -18.17 23.46
CA TRP A 131 -2.75 -17.90 22.61
C TRP A 131 -3.05 -16.74 21.65
N TYR A 132 -2.00 -16.01 21.26
CA TYR A 132 -2.05 -15.02 20.19
C TYR A 132 -0.73 -15.03 19.43
N ASP A 133 -0.78 -14.59 18.19
CA ASP A 133 0.40 -14.25 17.41
C ASP A 133 0.03 -13.18 16.36
N ASP A 134 1.03 -12.53 15.77
CA ASP A 134 0.82 -11.44 14.82
C ASP A 134 1.82 -11.40 13.67
N PHE A 135 1.42 -10.76 12.58
CA PHE A 135 2.25 -10.52 11.42
C PHE A 135 2.11 -9.08 10.93
N THR A 136 3.21 -8.45 10.52
CA THR A 136 3.20 -7.08 9.99
C THR A 136 3.60 -7.06 8.52
N VAL A 137 2.80 -6.41 7.67
CA VAL A 137 3.05 -6.21 6.23
C VAL A 137 3.19 -4.72 5.92
N GLN A 138 4.16 -4.38 5.07
CA GLN A 138 4.30 -3.04 4.51
C GLN A 138 3.44 -2.91 3.25
N VAL A 139 2.58 -1.89 3.20
CA VAL A 139 1.88 -1.46 1.99
C VAL A 139 2.55 -0.19 1.47
N LEU A 140 2.82 -0.16 0.18
CA LEU A 140 3.31 1.01 -0.56
C LEU A 140 2.26 1.38 -1.59
N VAL A 141 1.89 2.66 -1.65
CA VAL A 141 0.87 3.12 -2.60
C VAL A 141 1.56 3.90 -3.71
N LYS A 142 1.11 3.69 -4.94
CA LYS A 142 1.52 4.47 -6.10
C LYS A 142 0.30 5.12 -6.73
N ALA A 143 0.30 6.44 -6.85
CA ALA A 143 -0.68 7.18 -7.61
C ALA A 143 0.02 7.85 -8.81
N VAL A 144 -0.62 7.71 -9.97
CA VAL A 144 -0.14 8.31 -11.21
C VAL A 144 -0.96 9.56 -11.39
N GLY A 145 -0.29 10.71 -11.34
CA GLY A 145 -0.98 11.98 -11.46
C GLY A 145 -1.54 12.25 -12.84
N SER A 146 -2.22 13.38 -12.95
CA SER A 146 -2.76 13.90 -14.19
C SER A 146 -1.65 14.34 -15.15
N LYS A 147 -1.96 14.37 -16.45
CA LYS A 147 -1.06 14.97 -17.43
C LYS A 147 -0.78 16.43 -17.04
N PRO A 148 0.49 16.90 -17.03
CA PRO A 148 0.81 18.26 -16.63
C PRO A 148 0.16 19.28 -17.55
N VAL A 149 -0.29 20.39 -16.99
CA VAL A 149 -0.82 21.55 -17.71
C VAL A 149 0.20 22.66 -17.63
N VAL A 150 0.55 23.24 -18.79
CA VAL A 150 1.49 24.36 -18.86
C VAL A 150 0.74 25.65 -19.14
N SER A 151 0.98 26.67 -18.33
CA SER A 151 0.39 28.00 -18.44
C SER A 151 1.47 29.10 -18.42
N ILE A 152 1.13 30.26 -18.97
CA ILE A 152 2.04 31.42 -19.03
C ILE A 152 1.72 32.33 -17.84
N GLU A 153 2.70 32.53 -16.95
CA GLU A 153 2.58 33.45 -15.80
C GLU A 153 2.84 34.92 -16.18
N GLY A 154 3.34 35.17 -17.39
CA GLY A 154 3.60 36.50 -17.93
C GLY A 154 5.08 36.87 -17.97
N HIS A 155 5.38 38.12 -18.34
CA HIS A 155 6.75 38.62 -18.38
C HIS A 155 7.26 38.92 -16.97
N ARG A 156 8.48 38.48 -16.67
CA ARG A 156 9.20 38.75 -15.43
C ARG A 156 10.54 39.40 -15.75
N GLU A 157 11.18 40.01 -14.77
CA GLU A 157 12.53 40.58 -14.95
C GLU A 157 13.50 39.47 -15.40
N GLY A 158 13.88 39.50 -16.68
CA GLY A 158 14.79 38.53 -17.29
C GLY A 158 14.15 37.44 -18.18
N GLY A 159 12.83 37.44 -18.41
CA GLY A 159 12.23 36.50 -19.36
C GLY A 159 10.72 36.29 -19.22
N MET A 160 10.22 35.20 -19.82
CA MET A 160 8.83 34.76 -19.68
C MET A 160 8.70 33.72 -18.57
N GLY A 161 7.79 33.93 -17.63
CA GLY A 161 7.42 32.94 -16.62
C GLY A 161 6.50 31.88 -17.22
N LEU A 162 6.88 30.62 -17.04
CA LEU A 162 6.05 29.45 -17.34
C LEU A 162 5.72 28.74 -16.04
N LEU A 163 4.48 28.27 -15.93
CA LEU A 163 3.98 27.48 -14.82
C LEU A 163 3.58 26.10 -15.34
N CYS A 164 3.97 25.05 -14.63
CA CYS A 164 3.56 23.68 -14.91
C CYS A 164 2.89 23.09 -13.68
N GLU A 165 1.67 22.64 -13.85
CA GLU A 165 0.80 22.13 -12.78
C GLU A 165 0.37 20.70 -13.10
N SER A 166 0.44 19.81 -12.10
CA SER A 166 0.06 18.42 -12.22
C SER A 166 -0.31 17.89 -10.85
N GLU A 167 -1.36 17.08 -10.75
CA GLU A 167 -2.00 16.71 -9.48
C GLU A 167 -2.16 15.18 -9.36
N GLY A 168 -2.35 14.68 -8.13
CA GLY A 168 -2.70 13.26 -7.90
C GLY A 168 -1.53 12.27 -7.96
N TRP A 169 -0.30 12.74 -7.79
CA TRP A 169 0.89 11.89 -7.72
C TRP A 169 1.15 11.39 -6.31
N HIS A 170 1.53 10.12 -6.16
CA HIS A 170 1.99 9.55 -4.89
C HIS A 170 3.04 8.45 -5.17
N PRO A 171 4.26 8.51 -4.61
CA PRO A 171 4.81 9.63 -3.84
C PRO A 171 4.97 10.90 -4.69
N GLU A 172 5.44 11.98 -4.09
CA GLU A 172 5.70 13.24 -4.80
C GLU A 172 6.55 13.02 -6.06
N PRO A 173 6.14 13.56 -7.22
CA PRO A 173 6.80 13.29 -8.49
C PRO A 173 8.04 14.18 -8.64
N GLU A 174 8.97 13.75 -9.48
CA GLU A 174 10.01 14.64 -9.97
C GLU A 174 9.44 15.52 -11.09
N LEU A 175 9.62 16.84 -10.98
CA LEU A 175 9.23 17.82 -11.99
C LEU A 175 10.46 18.46 -12.62
N VAL A 176 10.60 18.30 -13.94
CA VAL A 176 11.71 18.83 -14.72
C VAL A 176 11.22 19.58 -15.95
N TRP A 177 11.93 20.67 -16.27
CA TRP A 177 11.77 21.42 -17.51
C TRP A 177 12.91 21.07 -18.45
N LEU A 178 12.57 20.73 -19.68
CA LEU A 178 13.52 20.44 -20.75
C LEU A 178 13.36 21.46 -21.87
N ASP A 179 14.48 21.83 -22.49
CA ASP A 179 14.46 22.58 -23.75
C ASP A 179 14.14 21.66 -24.95
N SER A 180 14.07 22.27 -26.15
CA SER A 180 13.88 21.56 -27.42
C SER A 180 14.91 20.44 -27.73
N LYS A 181 16.05 20.41 -27.01
CA LYS A 181 17.12 19.42 -27.17
C LYS A 181 17.13 18.40 -26.03
N GLY A 182 16.16 18.46 -25.10
CA GLY A 182 16.08 17.58 -23.94
C GLY A 182 17.02 17.96 -22.79
N VAL A 183 17.55 19.19 -22.77
CA VAL A 183 18.48 19.66 -21.74
C VAL A 183 17.72 20.28 -20.57
N HIS A 184 18.11 19.93 -19.34
CA HIS A 184 17.49 20.44 -18.11
C HIS A 184 17.65 21.95 -17.99
N LEU A 185 16.54 22.62 -17.72
CA LEU A 185 16.49 24.05 -17.43
C LEU A 185 16.51 24.29 -15.91
N SER A 186 17.35 25.21 -15.46
CA SER A 186 17.39 25.64 -14.06
C SER A 186 16.18 26.52 -13.75
N ALA A 187 15.04 25.91 -13.42
CA ALA A 187 13.84 26.64 -13.02
C ALA A 187 13.98 27.22 -11.60
N VAL A 188 13.70 28.52 -11.43
CA VAL A 188 13.85 29.26 -10.15
C VAL A 188 12.66 29.02 -9.19
N LYS A 189 11.58 28.37 -9.64
CA LYS A 189 10.45 27.98 -8.77
C LYS A 189 9.74 26.75 -9.32
N ARG A 190 9.62 25.71 -8.50
CA ARG A 190 8.75 24.55 -8.73
C ARG A 190 7.53 24.73 -7.82
N HIS A 191 6.33 24.79 -8.38
CA HIS A 191 5.10 24.68 -7.58
C HIS A 191 4.45 23.36 -7.92
N VAL A 192 4.50 22.41 -7.00
CA VAL A 192 3.76 21.16 -7.08
C VAL A 192 2.57 21.34 -6.14
N ILE A 193 1.35 21.38 -6.69
CA ILE A 193 0.14 21.37 -5.87
C ILE A 193 -0.29 19.91 -5.76
N VAL A 194 -0.01 19.29 -4.61
CA VAL A 194 -0.59 18.00 -4.26
C VAL A 194 -1.96 18.28 -3.65
N GLN A 195 -3.02 18.34 -4.46
CA GLN A 195 -4.37 18.32 -3.92
C GLN A 195 -4.73 16.88 -3.53
N GLU A 196 -4.74 16.62 -2.23
CA GLU A 196 -5.24 15.38 -1.65
C GLU A 196 -6.77 15.42 -1.72
N THR A 197 -7.37 14.82 -2.75
CA THR A 197 -8.83 14.78 -2.84
C THR A 197 -9.38 13.57 -2.08
N ASP A 198 -10.29 13.80 -1.14
CA ASP A 198 -11.16 12.79 -0.50
C ASP A 198 -12.05 12.03 -1.51
N THR A 199 -11.93 12.35 -2.80
CA THR A 199 -12.70 11.80 -3.91
C THR A 199 -11.79 11.47 -5.10
N ASN A 200 -10.70 10.73 -4.86
CA ASN A 200 -9.91 10.12 -5.93
C ASN A 200 -10.69 8.99 -6.64
N ARG A 201 -11.76 9.32 -7.35
CA ARG A 201 -12.21 8.56 -8.51
C ARG A 201 -11.39 9.03 -9.70
N LEU A 202 -10.16 8.53 -9.79
CA LEU A 202 -9.36 8.71 -11.00
C LEU A 202 -10.00 7.90 -12.13
N PRO A 203 -10.06 8.42 -13.37
CA PRO A 203 -10.50 7.63 -14.51
C PRO A 203 -9.56 6.44 -14.66
N ALA A 204 -10.12 5.24 -14.51
CA ALA A 204 -9.43 3.99 -14.74
C ALA A 204 -9.11 3.88 -16.25
N GLU A 205 -7.97 4.40 -16.67
CA GLU A 205 -7.39 4.03 -17.95
C GLU A 205 -6.79 2.62 -17.77
N SER A 206 -7.56 1.60 -18.18
CA SER A 206 -7.14 0.21 -18.20
C SER A 206 -5.81 0.06 -18.94
N ASN A 207 -4.68 -0.09 -18.27
CA ASN A 207 -3.43 -0.47 -18.92
C ASN A 207 -2.49 -1.29 -18.01
N ARG A 208 -1.96 -2.37 -18.62
CA ARG A 208 -1.22 -3.48 -18.02
C ARG A 208 0.06 -3.06 -17.29
N ALA A 209 0.43 -3.90 -16.33
CA ALA A 209 1.62 -3.83 -15.50
C ALA A 209 2.94 -3.61 -16.29
N GLY A 210 3.82 -2.76 -15.74
CA GLY A 210 5.26 -2.79 -16.02
C GLY A 210 5.92 -1.54 -16.62
N SER A 211 5.17 -0.53 -17.07
CA SER A 211 5.79 0.67 -17.68
C SER A 211 6.03 1.80 -16.68
N MET A 212 7.25 2.36 -16.73
CA MET A 212 7.61 3.66 -16.17
C MET A 212 6.55 4.69 -16.56
N ARG A 213 5.84 5.27 -15.58
CA ARG A 213 4.78 6.24 -15.85
C ARG A 213 5.37 7.64 -15.79
N ARG A 214 5.67 8.17 -16.97
CA ARG A 214 6.13 9.54 -17.23
C ARG A 214 5.05 10.26 -18.03
N TRP A 215 4.67 11.45 -17.57
CA TRP A 215 3.81 12.35 -18.33
C TRP A 215 4.63 13.52 -18.85
N GLU A 216 4.36 13.93 -20.10
CA GLU A 216 5.04 15.03 -20.79
C GLU A 216 3.99 15.96 -21.43
N THR A 217 4.20 17.27 -21.30
CA THR A 217 3.40 18.30 -21.98
C THR A 217 4.32 19.38 -22.54
N GLU A 218 4.02 19.79 -23.77
CA GLU A 218 4.76 20.80 -24.51
C GLU A 218 4.04 22.16 -24.48
N ILE A 219 4.81 23.24 -24.42
CA ILE A 219 4.34 24.59 -24.74
C ILE A 219 5.22 25.24 -25.81
N HIS A 220 4.55 25.87 -26.77
CA HIS A 220 5.21 26.55 -27.88
C HIS A 220 5.07 28.07 -27.73
N LEU A 221 6.19 28.75 -27.46
CA LEU A 221 6.22 30.21 -27.39
C LEU A 221 6.44 30.78 -28.79
N LEU A 222 5.33 31.13 -29.45
CA LEU A 222 5.32 31.68 -30.81
C LEU A 222 6.16 32.96 -30.96
N LEU A 223 6.37 33.70 -29.85
CA LEU A 223 7.18 34.91 -29.82
C LEU A 223 8.70 34.64 -29.85
N THR A 224 9.15 33.47 -29.40
CA THR A 224 10.59 33.13 -29.30
C THR A 224 11.00 31.91 -30.12
N ALA A 225 10.05 31.28 -30.84
CA ALA A 225 10.24 30.01 -31.56
C ALA A 225 10.92 28.92 -30.71
N SER A 226 10.68 28.95 -29.38
CA SER A 226 11.27 28.03 -28.42
C SER A 226 10.21 27.01 -28.00
N LEU A 227 10.59 25.73 -28.01
CA LEU A 227 9.80 24.62 -27.49
C LEU A 227 10.32 24.26 -26.10
N PHE A 228 9.41 24.15 -25.15
CA PHE A 228 9.70 23.72 -23.78
C PHE A 228 8.82 22.53 -23.40
N LEU A 229 9.42 21.53 -22.76
CA LEU A 229 8.73 20.35 -22.24
C LEU A 229 8.68 20.42 -20.71
N CYS A 230 7.49 20.24 -20.15
CA CYS A 230 7.32 19.91 -18.74
C CYS A 230 7.12 18.40 -18.60
N VAL A 231 7.92 17.77 -17.75
CA VAL A 231 7.89 16.34 -17.50
C VAL A 231 7.65 16.07 -16.01
N CYS A 232 6.68 15.21 -15.73
CA CYS A 232 6.38 14.70 -14.39
C CYS A 232 6.53 13.17 -14.38
N SER A 233 7.32 12.64 -13.44
CA SER A 233 7.54 11.19 -13.32
C SER A 233 7.73 10.72 -11.88
N VAL A 234 7.28 9.50 -11.60
CA VAL A 234 7.55 8.79 -10.34
C VAL A 234 8.63 7.75 -10.57
N GLY A 235 9.74 7.84 -9.83
CA GLY A 235 10.76 6.79 -9.79
C GLY A 235 12.05 7.04 -10.59
N SER A 236 12.47 8.28 -10.83
CA SER A 236 13.82 8.58 -11.30
C SER A 236 14.69 9.07 -10.14
N LYS A 237 15.53 8.18 -9.57
CA LYS A 237 16.85 8.70 -9.16
C LYS A 237 17.57 9.01 -10.48
N PRO A 238 18.07 10.24 -10.70
CA PRO A 238 18.95 10.47 -11.84
C PRO A 238 20.15 9.54 -11.67
N VAL A 239 20.39 8.70 -12.68
CA VAL A 239 21.67 8.02 -12.84
C VAL A 239 22.67 9.14 -13.07
N VAL A 240 23.39 9.53 -12.02
CA VAL A 240 24.59 10.37 -12.15
C VAL A 240 25.57 9.56 -13.00
N PRO A 241 26.03 10.06 -14.15
CA PRO A 241 27.14 9.44 -14.83
C PRO A 241 28.33 9.45 -13.87
N ILE A 242 28.83 8.27 -13.51
CA ILE A 242 30.13 8.17 -12.87
C ILE A 242 31.12 8.64 -13.95
N GLU A 243 31.55 9.90 -13.86
CA GLU A 243 32.73 10.34 -14.60
C GLU A 243 33.89 9.47 -14.14
N GLY A 244 34.34 8.59 -15.03
CA GLY A 244 35.56 7.83 -14.85
C GLY A 244 36.72 8.81 -14.72
N HIS A 245 37.30 8.87 -13.52
CA HIS A 245 38.64 9.41 -13.35
C HIS A 245 39.58 8.60 -14.23
N ARG A 246 40.10 9.26 -15.27
CA ARG A 246 41.27 8.84 -16.02
C ARG A 246 42.47 9.16 -15.13
N GLU A 247 43.09 8.13 -14.58
CA GLU A 247 44.42 8.24 -13.97
C GLU A 247 45.42 8.55 -15.09
N GLU A 248 46.12 9.68 -14.96
CA GLU A 248 47.47 9.89 -15.49
C GLU A 248 48.47 9.64 -14.37
#